data_AF-A0A7X6NHE1-F1
#
_entry.id   AF-A0A7X6NHE1-F1
#
_cell.length_a   1.000
_cell.length_b   1.000
_cell.length_c   1.000
_cell.angle_alpha   90.00
_cell.angle_beta   90.00
_cell.angle_gamma   90.00
#
_symmetry.space_group_name_H-M   'P 1'
#
loop_
_entity.id
_entity.type
_entity.pdbx_description
1 polymer ?
#
loop_
_entity_poly.entity_id
_entity_poly.type
_entity_poly.pdbx_seq_one_letter_code
_entity_poly.pdbx_strand_id
1 'polypeptide(L)'
;MSKLKQLSAILFFLLFFVTGCNTSSVEQTALQKPSVIEDEYILFVNSYKDYENGNIGDLYIKKGVNEKEKVSSDVSEHGIEFYPDKGILVFFDKDNNLYVKESGKEKEFVASGIETRYVLLKGDSGIIFQNSDYDLYQKVWGQEKEKISSNVDIYTAYIDFL
;
A
#
# COMPACT_ATOMS: atom_id res chain seq x y z
N MET A 1 10.10 -77.76 -0.53
CA MET A 1 10.00 -76.57 0.33
C MET A 1 11.36 -76.33 0.98
N SER A 2 12.11 -75.30 0.60
CA SER A 2 13.12 -74.68 1.48
C SER A 2 13.81 -73.52 0.75
N LYS A 3 13.33 -72.31 1.06
CA LYS A 3 13.98 -70.98 1.04
C LYS A 3 14.79 -70.49 -0.19
N LEU A 4 15.23 -71.32 -1.13
CA LEU A 4 16.10 -70.92 -2.25
C LEU A 4 15.32 -70.34 -3.44
N LYS A 5 14.07 -70.76 -3.66
CA LYS A 5 13.20 -70.21 -4.70
C LYS A 5 12.53 -68.88 -4.31
N GLN A 6 12.47 -68.55 -3.02
CA GLN A 6 11.91 -67.28 -2.54
C GLN A 6 12.92 -66.14 -2.56
N LEU A 7 14.23 -66.41 -2.46
CA LEU A 7 15.26 -65.39 -2.65
C LEU A 7 15.43 -64.95 -4.13
N SER A 8 15.16 -65.86 -5.07
CA SER A 8 15.25 -65.54 -6.51
C SER A 8 14.13 -64.60 -6.99
N ALA A 9 12.96 -64.60 -6.34
CA ALA A 9 11.85 -63.73 -6.71
C ALA A 9 12.02 -62.30 -6.15
N ILE A 10 12.70 -62.16 -5.01
CA ILE A 10 12.96 -60.84 -4.38
C ILE A 10 14.10 -60.11 -5.13
N LEU A 11 15.09 -60.84 -5.65
CA LEU A 11 16.20 -60.25 -6.41
C LEU A 11 15.77 -59.77 -7.82
N PHE A 12 14.72 -60.36 -8.41
CA PHE A 12 14.22 -59.95 -9.72
C PHE A 12 13.32 -58.71 -9.67
N PHE A 13 12.69 -58.42 -8.53
CA PHE A 13 11.84 -57.24 -8.34
C PHE A 13 12.65 -55.98 -7.98
N LEU A 14 13.89 -56.15 -7.51
CA LEU A 14 14.78 -55.06 -7.10
C LEU A 14 15.59 -54.43 -8.26
N LEU A 15 15.56 -55.05 -9.45
CA LEU A 15 16.25 -54.55 -10.65
C LEU A 15 15.39 -53.63 -11.52
N PHE A 16 14.10 -53.45 -11.24
CA PHE A 16 13.23 -52.54 -11.98
C PHE A 16 13.17 -51.11 -11.42
N PHE A 17 13.92 -50.80 -10.36
CA PHE A 17 13.91 -49.46 -9.73
C PHE A 17 15.13 -48.57 -10.07
N VAL A 18 15.96 -48.93 -11.05
CA VAL A 18 17.19 -48.16 -11.37
C VAL A 18 17.17 -47.49 -12.75
N THR A 19 16.00 -47.26 -13.33
CA THR A 19 15.85 -46.28 -14.42
C THR A 19 15.01 -45.10 -13.96
N GLY A 20 15.40 -44.51 -12.83
CA GLY A 20 15.15 -43.09 -12.61
C GLY A 20 16.08 -42.32 -13.54
N CYS A 21 15.71 -42.15 -14.81
CA CYS A 21 16.20 -41.02 -15.56
C CYS A 21 15.86 -39.80 -14.70
N ASN A 22 16.88 -39.18 -14.12
CA ASN A 22 16.76 -37.85 -13.57
C ASN A 22 16.61 -36.90 -14.78
N THR A 23 15.49 -37.01 -15.50
CA THR A 23 14.92 -35.86 -16.15
C THR A 23 14.51 -35.00 -14.98
N SER A 24 15.39 -34.08 -14.59
CA SER A 24 14.97 -32.86 -13.95
C SER A 24 13.80 -32.40 -14.81
N SER A 25 12.58 -32.66 -14.34
CA SER A 25 11.47 -31.82 -14.71
C SER A 25 11.94 -30.48 -14.19
N VAL A 26 12.59 -29.72 -15.09
CA VAL A 26 12.51 -28.29 -15.07
C VAL A 26 11.01 -28.09 -15.00
N GLU A 27 10.51 -27.91 -13.78
CA GLU A 27 9.32 -27.11 -13.57
C GLU A 27 9.64 -25.90 -14.41
N GLN A 28 9.05 -25.86 -15.60
CA GLN A 28 8.84 -24.62 -16.29
C GLN A 28 7.99 -23.88 -15.28
N THR A 29 8.66 -23.15 -14.38
CA THR A 29 8.16 -21.92 -13.83
C THR A 29 7.65 -21.22 -15.07
N ALA A 30 6.34 -21.34 -15.32
CA ALA A 30 5.69 -20.64 -16.40
C ALA A 30 6.22 -19.22 -16.24
N LEU A 31 6.95 -18.74 -17.25
CA LEU A 31 7.41 -17.36 -17.28
C LEU A 31 6.17 -16.55 -16.93
N GLN A 32 6.10 -16.08 -15.67
CA GLN A 32 5.01 -15.24 -15.25
C GLN A 32 5.10 -14.10 -16.24
N LYS A 33 4.10 -14.00 -17.12
CA LYS A 33 3.96 -12.88 -18.04
C LYS A 33 4.29 -11.67 -17.19
N PRO A 34 5.35 -10.89 -17.53
CA PRO A 34 5.76 -9.79 -16.69
C PRO A 34 4.50 -9.01 -16.37
N SER A 35 4.21 -8.88 -15.07
CA SER A 35 3.16 -7.99 -14.61
C SER A 35 3.41 -6.69 -15.34
N VAL A 36 2.48 -6.30 -16.21
CA VAL A 36 2.55 -4.99 -16.84
C VAL A 36 2.38 -4.03 -15.67
N ILE A 37 3.49 -3.46 -15.22
CA ILE A 37 3.45 -2.35 -14.27
C ILE A 37 2.85 -1.22 -15.08
N GLU A 38 1.54 -1.01 -14.95
CA GLU A 38 0.92 0.20 -15.46
C GLU A 38 1.41 1.34 -14.58
N ASP A 39 2.22 2.23 -15.14
CA ASP A 39 2.71 3.39 -14.42
C ASP A 39 1.51 4.21 -13.89
N GLU A 40 1.53 4.48 -12.59
CA GLU A 40 0.56 5.35 -11.92
C GLU A 40 1.22 6.70 -11.60
N TYR A 41 0.57 7.77 -12.03
CA TYR A 41 1.07 9.14 -11.90
C TYR A 41 0.10 9.97 -11.08
N ILE A 42 0.63 10.72 -10.10
CA ILE A 42 -0.11 11.78 -9.43
C ILE A 42 0.11 13.08 -10.20
N LEU A 43 -0.99 13.73 -10.61
CA LEU A 43 -0.94 14.97 -11.37
C LEU A 43 -1.62 16.08 -10.57
N PHE A 44 -0.90 17.18 -10.38
CA PHE A 44 -1.42 18.43 -9.83
C PHE A 44 -1.54 19.45 -10.97
N VAL A 45 -2.76 19.92 -11.23
CA VAL A 45 -3.09 20.68 -12.46
C VAL A 45 -3.98 21.88 -12.12
N ASN A 46 -4.04 22.88 -13.01
CA ASN A 46 -4.90 24.07 -12.87
C ASN A 46 -4.66 24.86 -11.58
N SER A 47 -3.40 24.99 -11.16
CA SER A 47 -3.08 25.61 -9.89
C SER A 47 -3.17 27.13 -9.92
N TYR A 48 -3.69 27.72 -8.83
CA TYR A 48 -3.62 29.14 -8.51
C TYR A 48 -2.90 29.36 -7.19
N LYS A 49 -2.45 30.59 -6.93
CA LYS A 49 -1.73 30.92 -5.70
C LYS A 49 -2.71 31.39 -4.62
N ASP A 50 -2.65 30.74 -3.47
CA ASP A 50 -3.24 31.15 -2.21
C ASP A 50 -2.14 31.67 -1.28
N TYR A 51 -2.41 32.72 -0.51
CA TYR A 51 -1.39 33.36 0.33
C TYR A 51 -1.05 32.53 1.57
N GLU A 52 -2.00 31.76 2.09
CA GLU A 52 -1.84 30.97 3.31
C GLU A 52 -1.32 29.56 2.99
N ASN A 53 -1.81 28.96 1.90
CA ASN A 53 -1.63 27.53 1.62
C ASN A 53 -0.75 27.22 0.39
N GLY A 54 -0.13 28.24 -0.21
CA GLY A 54 0.73 28.07 -1.38
C GLY A 54 -0.06 27.84 -2.67
N ASN A 55 0.38 26.92 -3.52
CA ASN A 55 -0.37 26.61 -4.74
C ASN A 55 -1.55 25.69 -4.42
N ILE A 56 -2.73 26.08 -4.87
CA ILE A 56 -3.97 25.31 -4.77
C ILE A 56 -4.40 24.86 -6.16
N GLY A 57 -4.79 23.60 -6.34
CA GLY A 57 -5.11 23.07 -7.67
C GLY A 57 -5.95 21.80 -7.64
N ASP A 58 -6.12 21.21 -8.81
CA ASP A 58 -6.84 19.94 -9.00
C ASP A 58 -5.86 18.76 -8.91
N LEU A 59 -6.24 17.74 -8.13
CA LEU A 59 -5.49 16.50 -7.97
C LEU A 59 -6.09 15.38 -8.80
N TYR A 60 -5.24 14.67 -9.53
CA TYR A 60 -5.63 13.54 -10.36
C TYR A 60 -4.71 12.34 -10.14
N ILE A 61 -5.26 11.14 -10.34
CA ILE A 61 -4.51 9.90 -10.53
C ILE A 61 -4.61 9.54 -12.01
N LYS A 62 -3.48 9.25 -12.65
CA LYS A 62 -3.42 8.81 -14.04
C LYS A 62 -2.82 7.42 -14.11
N LYS A 63 -3.53 6.49 -14.76
CA LYS A 63 -3.09 5.11 -15.00
C LYS A 63 -2.78 4.94 -16.48
N GLY A 64 -1.52 4.66 -16.79
CA GLY A 64 -1.05 4.59 -18.18
C GLY A 64 -1.31 5.88 -18.97
N VAL A 65 -1.55 5.75 -20.28
CA VAL A 65 -1.57 6.92 -21.19
C VAL A 65 -2.92 7.64 -21.22
N ASN A 66 -4.03 6.90 -21.09
CA ASN A 66 -5.36 7.40 -21.45
C ASN A 66 -6.33 7.56 -20.27
N GLU A 67 -6.09 6.91 -19.14
CA GLU A 67 -7.02 6.93 -18.01
C GLU A 67 -6.58 7.97 -16.97
N LYS A 68 -7.41 9.00 -16.75
CA LYS A 68 -7.19 10.00 -15.69
C LYS A 68 -8.46 10.14 -14.84
N GLU A 69 -8.31 9.94 -13.55
CA GLU A 69 -9.35 10.11 -12.53
C GLU A 69 -9.10 11.42 -11.76
N LYS A 70 -10.14 12.24 -11.57
CA LYS A 70 -10.06 13.40 -10.68
C LYS A 70 -10.27 12.93 -9.25
N VAL A 71 -9.28 13.18 -8.38
CA VAL A 71 -9.34 12.84 -6.95
C VAL A 71 -10.04 13.93 -6.16
N SER A 72 -9.64 15.18 -6.37
CA SER A 72 -10.22 16.34 -5.68
C SER A 72 -9.92 17.63 -6.43
N SER A 73 -10.73 18.64 -6.17
CA SER A 73 -10.39 20.05 -6.45
C SER A 73 -9.82 20.69 -5.20
N ASP A 74 -9.25 21.88 -5.36
CA ASP A 74 -8.80 22.76 -4.28
C ASP A 74 -7.84 22.07 -3.30
N VAL A 75 -6.89 21.31 -3.83
CA VAL A 75 -5.85 20.62 -3.06
C VAL A 75 -4.65 21.54 -2.88
N SER A 76 -4.05 21.57 -1.68
CA SER A 76 -2.77 22.26 -1.45
C SER A 76 -1.61 21.42 -1.94
N GLU A 77 -0.73 22.01 -2.76
CA GLU A 77 0.48 21.35 -3.28
C GLU A 77 1.39 20.80 -2.17
N HIS A 78 1.51 21.52 -1.05
CA HIS A 78 2.38 21.14 0.06
C HIS A 78 1.87 19.97 0.89
N GLY A 79 0.61 19.57 0.68
CA GLY A 79 -0.05 18.53 1.45
C GLY A 79 -0.07 17.15 0.80
N ILE A 80 0.47 16.98 -0.41
CA ILE A 80 0.28 15.75 -1.20
C ILE A 80 1.40 14.74 -0.92
N GLU A 81 1.04 13.56 -0.42
CA GLU A 81 1.95 12.42 -0.25
C GLU A 81 1.35 11.16 -0.86
N PHE A 82 2.12 10.49 -1.72
CA PHE A 82 1.72 9.25 -2.37
C PHE A 82 2.61 8.11 -1.93
N TYR A 83 1.99 6.99 -1.58
CA TYR A 83 2.62 5.76 -1.15
C TYR A 83 2.30 4.66 -2.19
N PRO A 84 3.09 4.53 -3.28
CA PRO A 84 2.78 3.65 -4.40
C PRO A 84 2.63 2.18 -3.99
N ASP A 85 3.54 1.66 -3.16
CA ASP A 85 3.54 0.26 -2.71
C ASP A 85 2.28 -0.12 -1.93
N LYS A 86 1.60 0.89 -1.39
CA LYS A 86 0.40 0.76 -0.55
C LYS A 86 -0.87 1.15 -1.31
N GLY A 87 -0.72 1.81 -2.47
CA GLY A 87 -1.83 2.41 -3.20
C GLY A 87 -2.57 3.48 -2.38
N ILE A 88 -1.85 4.24 -1.55
CA ILE A 88 -2.43 5.25 -0.65
C ILE A 88 -1.98 6.65 -1.05
N LEU A 89 -2.94 7.55 -1.19
CA LEU A 89 -2.73 8.97 -1.42
C LEU A 89 -3.27 9.75 -0.23
N VAL A 90 -2.41 10.50 0.45
CA VAL A 90 -2.76 11.41 1.54
C VAL A 90 -2.64 12.84 1.03
N PHE A 91 -3.64 13.67 1.27
CA PHE A 91 -3.63 15.05 0.79
C PHE A 91 -4.45 16.00 1.66
N PHE A 92 -4.14 17.28 1.58
CA PHE A 92 -4.91 18.35 2.21
C PHE A 92 -5.65 19.19 1.16
N ASP A 93 -6.88 19.58 1.48
CA ASP A 93 -7.54 20.65 0.72
C ASP A 93 -7.08 22.04 1.17
N LYS A 94 -7.56 23.09 0.49
CA LYS A 94 -7.27 24.50 0.76
C LYS A 94 -7.71 24.96 2.16
N ASP A 95 -8.57 24.20 2.83
CA ASP A 95 -9.11 24.51 4.15
C ASP A 95 -8.41 23.67 5.24
N ASN A 96 -7.27 23.04 4.92
CA ASN A 96 -6.49 22.16 5.80
C ASN A 96 -7.30 20.97 6.33
N ASN A 97 -8.22 20.45 5.53
CA ASN A 97 -8.84 19.16 5.78
C ASN A 97 -7.97 18.03 5.22
N LEU A 98 -7.68 17.06 6.07
CA LEU A 98 -6.91 15.87 5.73
C LEU A 98 -7.81 14.81 5.11
N TYR A 99 -7.41 14.31 3.93
CA TYR A 99 -8.05 13.21 3.24
C TYR A 99 -7.07 12.08 2.95
N VAL A 100 -7.62 10.87 2.87
CA VAL A 100 -6.91 9.67 2.41
C VAL A 100 -7.71 9.04 1.29
N LYS A 101 -7.05 8.63 0.22
CA LYS A 101 -7.64 7.81 -0.85
C LYS A 101 -6.81 6.55 -1.03
N GLU A 102 -7.45 5.41 -0.80
CA GLU A 102 -6.92 4.11 -1.17
C GLU A 102 -7.31 3.77 -2.61
N SER A 103 -6.45 3.02 -3.32
CA SER A 103 -6.70 2.61 -4.69
C SER A 103 -8.01 1.82 -4.81
N GLY A 104 -8.86 2.21 -5.76
CA GLY A 104 -10.17 1.58 -5.98
C GLY A 104 -11.25 1.98 -4.96
N LYS A 105 -10.97 2.87 -4.00
CA LYS A 105 -11.95 3.43 -3.06
C LYS A 105 -12.19 4.92 -3.30
N GLU A 106 -13.31 5.41 -2.80
CA GLU A 106 -13.55 6.85 -2.67
C GLU A 106 -12.60 7.47 -1.65
N LYS A 107 -12.35 8.79 -1.76
CA LYS A 107 -11.58 9.50 -0.73
C LYS A 107 -12.35 9.52 0.60
N GLU A 108 -11.65 9.31 1.69
CA GLU A 108 -12.15 9.42 3.06
C GLU A 108 -11.68 10.74 3.68
N PHE A 109 -12.59 11.46 4.33
CA PHE A 109 -12.26 12.59 5.20
C PHE A 109 -11.75 12.06 6.54
N VAL A 110 -10.57 12.52 6.96
CA VAL A 110 -9.95 12.12 8.23
C VAL A 110 -10.27 13.13 9.32
N ALA A 111 -9.95 14.40 9.10
CA ALA A 111 -10.15 15.47 10.05
C ALA A 111 -9.92 16.86 9.42
N SER A 112 -10.42 17.89 10.10
CA SER A 112 -10.19 19.31 9.79
C SER A 112 -9.22 19.93 10.80
N GLY A 113 -8.61 21.06 10.44
CA GLY A 113 -7.73 21.82 11.35
C GLY A 113 -6.48 21.05 11.74
N ILE A 114 -5.95 20.27 10.79
CA ILE A 114 -4.79 19.42 11.00
C ILE A 114 -3.52 20.21 10.67
N GLU A 115 -2.56 20.19 11.59
CA GLU A 115 -1.21 20.65 11.28
C GLU A 115 -0.52 19.55 10.46
N THR A 116 0.36 19.93 9.53
CA THR A 116 0.90 19.08 8.42
C THR A 116 1.62 17.78 8.80
N ARG A 117 1.57 17.37 10.08
CA ARG A 117 2.15 16.13 10.60
C ARG A 117 1.08 15.05 10.74
N TYR A 118 1.28 13.97 10.00
CA TYR A 118 0.54 12.72 10.13
C TYR A 118 1.50 11.54 9.91
N VAL A 119 1.09 10.35 10.35
CA VAL A 119 1.82 9.09 10.13
C VAL A 119 0.81 7.96 9.90
N LEU A 120 0.99 7.20 8.80
CA LEU A 120 0.19 5.99 8.57
C LEU A 120 0.53 4.91 9.61
N LEU A 121 -0.49 4.20 10.10
CA LEU A 121 -0.33 3.07 11.01
C LEU A 121 0.33 1.88 10.29
N LYS A 122 0.92 0.97 11.08
CA LYS A 122 1.49 -0.29 10.57
C LYS A 122 0.44 -1.10 9.81
N GLY A 123 0.83 -1.64 8.66
CA GLY A 123 -0.09 -2.39 7.79
C GLY A 123 -1.18 -1.53 7.17
N ASP A 124 -1.00 -0.20 7.18
CA ASP A 124 -1.88 0.77 6.57
C ASP A 124 -3.32 0.73 7.09
N SER A 125 -3.47 0.35 8.36
CA SER A 125 -4.76 0.15 9.00
C SER A 125 -5.42 1.45 9.48
N GLY A 126 -4.75 2.59 9.32
CA GLY A 126 -5.19 3.87 9.87
C GLY A 126 -4.13 4.95 9.77
N ILE A 127 -4.37 6.04 10.48
CA ILE A 127 -3.51 7.23 10.52
C ILE A 127 -3.48 7.83 11.91
N ILE A 128 -2.31 8.32 12.31
CA ILE A 128 -2.10 9.20 13.47
C ILE A 128 -1.93 10.61 12.93
N PHE A 129 -2.58 11.57 13.55
CA PHE A 129 -2.49 12.97 13.17
C PHE A 129 -2.67 13.88 14.37
N GLN A 130 -2.25 15.13 14.21
CA GLN A 130 -2.34 16.16 15.24
C GLN A 130 -3.14 17.35 14.73
N ASN A 131 -4.05 17.85 15.55
CA ASN A 131 -4.76 19.09 15.24
C ASN A 131 -3.99 20.34 15.72
N SER A 132 -4.50 21.52 15.38
CA SER A 132 -3.96 22.82 15.81
C SER A 132 -3.94 23.06 17.32
N ASP A 133 -4.68 22.26 18.10
CA ASP A 133 -4.71 22.34 19.57
C ASP A 133 -3.66 21.42 20.21
N TYR A 134 -2.73 20.88 19.42
CA TYR A 134 -1.71 19.91 19.85
C TYR A 134 -2.29 18.61 20.43
N ASP A 135 -3.56 18.31 20.14
CA ASP A 135 -4.18 17.05 20.49
C ASP A 135 -3.81 15.99 19.44
N LEU A 136 -3.32 14.85 19.92
CA LEU A 136 -2.93 13.72 19.09
C LEU A 136 -4.11 12.74 18.98
N TYR A 137 -4.42 12.34 17.76
CA TYR A 137 -5.49 11.40 17.46
C TYR A 137 -4.99 10.22 16.64
N GLN A 138 -5.69 9.11 16.76
CA GLN A 138 -5.59 7.96 15.87
C GLN A 138 -6.95 7.72 15.23
N LYS A 139 -6.95 7.42 13.93
CA LYS A 139 -8.12 6.92 13.22
C LYS A 139 -7.76 5.61 12.54
N VAL A 140 -8.33 4.52 13.03
CA VAL A 140 -8.32 3.22 12.35
C VAL A 140 -9.42 3.22 11.30
N TRP A 141 -9.16 2.68 10.12
CA TRP A 141 -10.15 2.66 9.04
C TRP A 141 -11.42 1.91 9.44
N GLY A 142 -12.57 2.47 9.09
CA GLY A 142 -13.88 1.95 9.50
C GLY A 142 -14.24 2.18 10.97
N GLN A 143 -13.42 2.91 11.72
CA GLN A 143 -13.69 3.29 13.10
C GLN A 143 -13.74 4.82 13.25
N GLU A 144 -14.35 5.27 14.34
CA GLU A 144 -14.27 6.66 14.77
C GLU A 144 -12.84 7.00 15.22
N LYS A 145 -12.47 8.28 15.14
CA LYS A 145 -11.16 8.73 15.65
C LYS A 145 -11.15 8.71 17.17
N GLU A 146 -10.01 8.30 17.73
CA GLU A 146 -9.76 8.25 19.15
C GLU A 146 -8.67 9.25 19.52
N LYS A 147 -8.87 9.97 20.62
CA LYS A 147 -7.86 10.88 21.16
C LYS A 147 -6.82 10.07 21.93
N ILE A 148 -5.55 10.19 21.55
CA ILE A 148 -4.42 9.54 22.23
C ILE A 148 -3.95 10.40 23.41
N SER A 149 -3.72 11.69 23.17
CA SER A 149 -3.13 12.60 24.16
C SER A 149 -3.43 14.06 23.82
N SER A 150 -3.22 14.95 24.80
CA SER A 150 -3.29 16.40 24.64
C SER A 150 -1.91 17.03 24.81
N ASN A 151 -1.73 18.23 24.26
CA ASN A 151 -0.51 19.03 24.40
C ASN A 151 0.76 18.27 23.97
N VAL A 152 0.71 17.60 22.83
CA VAL A 152 1.84 16.83 22.28
C VAL A 152 2.67 17.76 21.38
N ASP A 153 3.94 18.01 21.68
CA ASP A 153 4.78 18.85 20.79
C ASP A 153 5.38 18.05 19.62
N ILE A 154 5.73 16.80 19.90
CA ILE A 154 6.40 15.89 18.96
C ILE A 154 5.85 14.49 19.17
N TYR A 155 5.57 13.80 18.07
CA TYR A 155 5.32 12.37 18.07
C TYR A 155 6.06 11.73 16.89
N THR A 156 6.34 10.43 17.03
CA THR A 156 6.86 9.58 15.96
C THR A 156 6.22 8.22 16.10
N ALA A 157 5.95 7.54 14.99
CA ALA A 157 5.52 6.14 15.03
C ALA A 157 6.68 5.26 14.58
N TYR A 158 7.04 4.28 15.41
CA TYR A 158 7.92 3.20 14.98
C TYR A 158 7.13 2.27 14.07
N ILE A 159 7.41 2.33 12.78
CA ILE A 159 6.90 1.37 11.80
C ILE A 159 7.99 0.32 11.63
N ASP A 160 7.84 -0.85 12.26
CA ASP A 160 8.75 -1.97 12.00
C ASP A 160 8.63 -2.39 10.53
N PHE A 161 9.72 -2.25 9.79
CA PHE A 161 9.88 -2.91 8.49
C PHE A 161 10.31 -4.36 8.76
N LEU A 162 9.35 -5.29 8.70
CA LEU A 162 9.64 -6.73 8.64
C LEU A 162 9.77 -7.16 7.18
#